data_AF-A0A8T3XAU6-F1
#
_entry.id   AF-A0A8T3XAU6-F1
#
_cell.length_a   1.000
_cell.length_b   1.000
_cell.length_c   1.000
_cell.angle_alpha   90.00
_cell.angle_beta   90.00
_cell.angle_gamma   90.00
#
_symmetry.space_group_name_H-M   'P 1'
#
loop_
_entity.id
_entity.type
_entity.pdbx_description
1 polymer ?
#
loop_
_entity_poly.entity_id
_entity_poly.type
_entity_poly.pdbx_seq_one_letter_code
_entity_poly.pdbx_strand_id
1 'polypeptide(L)'
;MAKCIFCGREEEPFRGIHLIKNDGSVNFFCSSKCRKNTLKLKRDKRRLKWTEAYRIALEKSRKAQKREEEKKTEKVNKEKEEIDKSEKKEKVEKIKVPKTRELKKG
;
A
#
# COMPACT_ATOMS: atom_id res chain seq x y z
N MET A 1 14.20 -5.62 -28.13
CA MET A 1 15.05 -5.03 -27.07
C MET A 1 15.02 -5.94 -25.86
N ALA A 2 16.15 -6.14 -25.17
CA ALA A 2 16.23 -7.02 -24.01
C ALA A 2 16.20 -6.21 -22.71
N LYS A 3 15.35 -6.60 -21.76
CA LYS A 3 15.21 -5.91 -20.46
C LYS A 3 16.16 -6.53 -19.44
N CYS A 4 17.04 -5.70 -18.84
CA CYS A 4 17.99 -6.20 -17.85
C CYS A 4 17.28 -6.64 -16.57
N ILE A 5 17.55 -7.88 -16.13
CA ILE A 5 16.88 -8.47 -14.95
C ILE A 5 17.20 -7.77 -13.63
N PHE A 6 18.27 -6.97 -13.60
CA PHE A 6 18.76 -6.31 -12.41
C PHE A 6 18.29 -4.86 -12.31
N CYS A 7 18.68 -4.03 -13.29
CA CYS A 7 18.35 -2.60 -13.25
C CYS A 7 17.02 -2.25 -13.88
N GLY A 8 16.47 -3.12 -14.74
CA GLY A 8 15.21 -2.89 -15.45
C GLY A 8 15.32 -2.05 -16.73
N ARG A 9 16.51 -1.56 -17.09
CA ARG A 9 16.69 -0.83 -18.34
C ARG A 9 16.59 -1.77 -19.54
N GLU A 10 15.92 -1.31 -20.58
CA GLU A 10 15.96 -1.91 -21.91
C GLU A 10 17.22 -1.44 -22.62
N GLU A 11 17.88 -2.37 -23.30
CA GLU A 11 19.05 -2.06 -24.10
C GLU A 11 18.83 -2.46 -25.56
N GLU A 12 19.60 -1.80 -26.40
CA GLU A 12 19.70 -2.06 -27.82
C GLU A 12 20.13 -3.51 -28.08
N PRO A 13 19.67 -4.14 -29.18
CA PRO A 13 20.21 -5.42 -29.61
C PRO A 13 21.75 -5.37 -29.70
N PHE A 14 22.41 -6.53 -29.49
CA PHE A 14 23.87 -6.70 -29.52
C PHE A 14 24.66 -6.15 -28.31
N ARG A 15 24.01 -5.51 -27.33
CA ARG A 15 24.66 -5.08 -26.08
C ARG A 15 24.32 -5.98 -24.89
N GLY A 16 25.28 -6.17 -23.99
CA GLY A 16 25.07 -6.88 -22.72
C GLY A 16 25.48 -8.36 -22.77
N ILE A 17 24.96 -9.16 -21.83
CA ILE A 17 25.27 -10.58 -21.71
C ILE A 17 24.06 -11.36 -21.23
N HIS A 18 23.86 -12.56 -21.80
CA HIS A 18 22.87 -13.52 -21.34
C HIS A 18 23.57 -14.58 -20.47
N LEU A 19 23.02 -14.83 -19.29
CA LEU A 19 23.39 -15.95 -18.44
C LEU A 19 22.29 -17.00 -18.52
N ILE A 20 22.61 -18.14 -19.12
CA ILE A 20 21.75 -19.32 -19.09
C ILE A 20 22.03 -20.07 -17.80
N LYS A 21 20.99 -20.33 -17.02
CA LYS A 21 21.08 -21.13 -15.80
C LYS A 21 20.76 -22.60 -16.07
N ASN A 22 21.11 -23.47 -15.13
CA ASN A 22 20.85 -24.91 -15.20
C ASN A 22 19.34 -25.26 -15.27
N ASP A 23 18.47 -24.39 -14.79
CA ASP A 23 17.01 -24.52 -14.88
C ASP A 23 16.45 -24.13 -16.27
N GLY A 24 17.32 -23.77 -17.22
CA GLY A 24 16.94 -23.26 -18.54
C GLY A 24 16.53 -21.79 -18.57
N SER A 25 16.49 -21.10 -17.41
CA SER A 25 16.14 -19.68 -17.36
C SER A 25 17.24 -18.80 -17.94
N VAL A 26 16.86 -17.84 -18.78
CA VAL A 26 17.79 -16.90 -19.42
C VAL A 26 17.72 -15.54 -18.74
N ASN A 27 18.81 -15.16 -18.07
CA ASN A 27 18.95 -13.87 -17.42
C ASN A 27 19.77 -12.90 -18.28
N PHE A 28 19.15 -11.82 -18.76
CA PHE A 28 19.87 -10.75 -19.46
C PHE A 28 20.43 -9.68 -18.51
N PHE A 29 21.69 -9.28 -18.72
CA PHE A 29 22.36 -8.19 -18.02
C PHE A 29 22.91 -7.14 -19.00
N CYS A 30 22.54 -5.87 -18.82
CA CYS A 30 23.03 -4.76 -19.64
C CYS A 30 24.53 -4.43 -19.44
N SER A 31 25.10 -4.79 -18.29
CA SER A 31 26.47 -4.40 -17.93
C SER A 31 27.10 -5.33 -16.90
N SER A 32 28.43 -5.28 -16.82
CA SER A 32 29.21 -5.98 -15.78
C SER A 32 28.81 -5.54 -14.37
N LYS A 33 28.38 -4.28 -14.17
CA LYS A 33 27.84 -3.77 -12.90
C LYS A 33 26.63 -4.59 -12.46
N CYS A 34 25.62 -4.74 -13.33
CA CYS A 34 24.40 -5.50 -13.05
C CYS A 34 24.69 -6.98 -12.79
N ARG A 35 25.56 -7.59 -13.61
CA ARG A 35 25.97 -8.99 -13.45
C ARG A 35 26.69 -9.22 -12.11
N LYS A 36 27.69 -8.39 -11.77
CA LYS A 36 28.43 -8.48 -10.51
C LYS A 36 27.51 -8.27 -9.31
N ASN A 37 26.59 -7.32 -9.38
CA ASN A 37 25.69 -7.03 -8.27
C ASN A 37 24.71 -8.18 -7.99
N THR A 38 24.32 -8.92 -9.03
CA THR A 38 23.44 -10.10 -8.91
C THR A 38 24.22 -11.33 -8.45
N LEU A 39 25.33 -11.66 -9.12
CA LEU A 39 26.00 -12.96 -8.94
C LEU A 39 27.07 -12.94 -7.84
N LYS A 40 27.87 -11.87 -7.77
CA LYS A 40 28.98 -11.77 -6.80
C LYS A 40 28.51 -11.16 -5.49
N LEU A 41 27.86 -10.00 -5.58
CA LEU A 41 27.47 -9.22 -4.39
C LEU A 41 26.09 -9.63 -3.84
N LYS A 42 25.33 -10.46 -4.59
CA LYS A 42 24.01 -10.97 -4.20
C LYS A 42 23.06 -9.89 -3.66
N ARG A 43 23.13 -8.68 -4.23
CA ARG A 43 22.30 -7.56 -3.77
C ARG A 43 20.87 -7.73 -4.27
N ASP A 44 19.89 -7.43 -3.42
CA ASP A 44 18.50 -7.31 -3.83
C ASP A 44 18.28 -5.99 -4.57
N LYS A 45 17.88 -6.06 -5.84
CA LYS A 45 17.52 -4.89 -6.65
C LYS A 45 16.45 -4.03 -6.00
N ARG A 46 15.48 -4.62 -5.29
CA ARG A 46 14.38 -3.90 -4.62
C ARG A 46 14.85 -2.97 -3.51
N ARG A 47 16.10 -3.09 -3.05
CA ARG A 47 16.71 -2.24 -2.02
C ARG A 47 17.63 -1.15 -2.59
N LEU A 48 17.86 -1.13 -3.91
CA LEU A 48 18.76 -0.19 -4.56
C LEU A 48 18.00 0.89 -5.34
N LYS A 49 18.12 2.13 -4.85
CA LYS A 49 17.38 3.32 -5.33
C LYS A 49 17.41 3.53 -6.85
N TRP A 50 18.50 3.14 -7.50
CA TRP A 50 18.73 3.36 -8.94
C TRP A 50 18.11 2.30 -9.85
N THR A 51 17.50 1.24 -9.29
CA THR A 51 16.86 0.19 -10.09
C THR A 51 15.38 0.48 -10.27
N GLU A 52 14.82 0.06 -11.41
CA GLU A 52 13.39 0.13 -11.66
C GLU A 52 12.58 -0.63 -10.59
N ALA A 53 13.08 -1.80 -10.17
CA ALA A 53 12.43 -2.63 -9.16
C ALA A 53 12.26 -1.92 -7.81
N TYR A 54 13.22 -1.09 -7.40
CA TYR A 54 13.10 -0.26 -6.20
C TYR A 54 11.97 0.76 -6.33
N ARG A 55 11.89 1.45 -7.47
CA ARG A 55 10.83 2.44 -7.73
C ARG A 55 9.45 1.80 -7.69
N ILE A 56 9.29 0.66 -8.37
CA ILE A 56 8.03 -0.11 -8.37
C ILE A 56 7.67 -0.58 -6.95
N ALA A 57 8.64 -1.07 -6.18
CA ALA A 57 8.38 -1.51 -4.80
C ALA A 57 7.90 -0.35 -3.91
N LEU A 58 8.52 0.82 -4.04
CA LEU A 58 8.14 2.03 -3.31
C LEU A 58 6.74 2.52 -3.69
N GLU A 59 6.40 2.50 -4.98
CA GLU A 59 5.06 2.86 -5.44
C GLU A 59 3.99 1.88 -4.91
N LYS A 60 4.29 0.57 -4.92
CA LYS A 60 3.40 -0.46 -4.37
C LYS A 60 3.17 -0.26 -2.87
N SER A 61 4.21 0.02 -2.10
CA SER A 61 4.07 0.23 -0.66
C SER A 61 3.25 1.48 -0.34
N ARG A 62 3.47 2.59 -1.07
CA ARG A 62 2.67 3.82 -0.92
C ARG A 62 1.19 3.60 -1.26
N LYS A 63 0.89 2.88 -2.34
CA LYS A 63 -0.49 2.55 -2.71
C LYS A 63 -1.16 1.65 -1.66
N ALA A 64 -0.42 0.71 -1.08
CA ALA A 64 -0.94 -0.14 -0.01
C ALA A 64 -1.26 0.68 1.26
N GLN A 65 -0.36 1.59 1.65
CA GLN A 65 -0.58 2.49 2.79
C GLN A 65 -1.82 3.36 2.59
N LYS A 66 -1.97 3.95 1.40
CA LYS A 66 -3.14 4.78 1.08
C LYS A 66 -4.45 4.00 1.19
N ARG A 67 -4.50 2.79 0.62
CA ARG A 67 -5.69 1.92 0.70
C ARG A 67 -6.04 1.56 2.15
N GLU A 68 -5.03 1.36 2.98
CA GLU A 68 -5.23 1.05 4.40
C GLU A 68 -5.75 2.26 5.18
N GLU A 69 -5.26 3.46 4.85
CA GLU A 69 -5.71 4.72 5.43
C GLU A 69 -7.15 5.08 5.01
N GLU A 70 -7.50 4.87 3.74
CA GLU A 70 -8.87 5.03 3.22
C GLU A 70 -9.85 4.12 3.99
N LYS A 71 -9.49 2.85 4.19
CA LYS A 71 -10.30 1.89 4.98
C LYS A 71 -10.45 2.32 6.44
N LYS A 72 -9.38 2.81 7.07
CA LYS A 72 -9.45 3.32 8.45
C LYS A 72 -10.36 4.54 8.55
N THR A 73 -10.28 5.46 7.59
CA THR A 73 -11.12 6.65 7.53
C THR A 73 -12.59 6.27 7.39
N GLU A 74 -12.91 5.33 6.50
CA GLU A 74 -14.29 4.83 6.35
C GLU A 74 -14.83 4.18 7.63
N LYS A 75 -14.01 3.38 8.32
CA LYS A 75 -14.39 2.76 9.59
C LYS A 75 -14.65 3.79 10.69
N VAL A 76 -13.79 4.80 10.83
CA VAL A 76 -13.95 5.88 11.81
C VAL A 76 -15.22 6.68 11.53
N ASN A 77 -15.54 6.95 10.26
CA ASN A 77 -16.76 7.69 9.91
C ASN A 77 -18.02 6.89 10.27
N LYS A 78 -18.07 5.59 9.95
CA LYS A 78 -19.17 4.70 10.36
C LYS A 78 -19.36 4.67 11.88
N GLU A 79 -18.28 4.60 12.64
CA GLU A 79 -18.32 4.59 14.10
C GLU A 79 -18.84 5.92 14.67
N LYS A 80 -18.44 7.06 14.08
CA LYS A 80 -18.99 8.39 14.43
C LYS A 80 -20.48 8.54 14.10
N GLU A 81 -20.92 8.02 12.95
CA GLU A 81 -22.35 8.06 12.56
C GLU A 81 -23.22 7.25 13.54
N GLU A 82 -22.75 6.08 13.97
CA GLU A 82 -23.44 5.28 14.99
C GLU A 82 -23.49 6.00 16.36
N ILE A 83 -22.38 6.65 16.77
CA ILE A 83 -22.34 7.44 18.01
C ILE A 83 -23.31 8.63 17.95
N ASP A 84 -23.28 9.46 16.90
CA ASP A 84 -24.20 10.61 16.76
C ASP A 84 -25.67 10.16 16.77
N LYS A 85 -25.96 8.99 16.19
CA LYS A 85 -27.30 8.40 16.20
C LYS A 85 -27.72 7.93 17.60
N SER A 86 -26.79 7.42 18.41
CA SER A 86 -27.03 7.04 19.81
C SER A 86 -27.28 8.26 20.71
N GLU A 87 -26.49 9.32 20.57
CA GLU A 87 -26.64 10.57 21.34
C GLU A 87 -27.99 11.26 21.04
N LYS A 88 -28.40 11.27 19.77
CA LYS A 88 -29.73 11.79 19.36
C LYS A 88 -30.89 10.99 19.96
N LYS A 89 -30.78 9.66 20.04
CA LYS A 89 -31.82 8.81 20.68
C LYS A 89 -31.95 9.10 22.17
N GLU A 90 -30.83 9.16 22.89
CA GLU A 90 -30.83 9.46 24.33
C GLU A 90 -31.42 10.85 24.64
N LYS A 91 -31.12 11.83 23.78
CA LYS A 91 -31.67 13.20 23.91
C LYS A 91 -33.18 13.26 23.69
N VAL A 92 -33.73 12.47 22.77
CA VAL A 92 -35.18 12.38 22.52
C VAL A 92 -35.92 11.68 23.67
N GLU A 93 -35.31 10.68 24.28
CA GLU A 93 -35.90 9.92 25.40
C GLU A 93 -36.03 10.76 26.67
N LYS A 94 -35.04 11.61 26.98
CA LYS A 94 -35.09 12.54 28.12
C LYS A 94 -36.16 13.63 28.01
N ILE A 95 -36.64 13.95 26.80
CA ILE A 95 -37.69 14.96 26.57
C ILE A 95 -39.10 14.41 26.89
N LYS A 96 -39.30 13.09 26.90
CA LYS A 96 -40.62 12.45 27.08
C LYS A 96 -41.06 12.27 28.54
N VAL A 97 -40.23 12.59 29.54
CA VAL A 97 -40.67 12.50 30.95
C VAL A 97 -41.60 13.68 31.24
N PRO A 98 -42.92 13.48 31.40
CA PRO A 98 -43.84 14.56 31.69
C PRO A 98 -43.56 15.02 33.13
N LYS A 99 -43.31 16.31 33.33
CA LYS A 99 -43.41 16.93 34.65
C LYS A 99 -44.90 16.89 35.03
N THR A 100 -45.36 15.84 35.69
CA THR A 100 -46.71 15.77 36.26
C THR A 100 -46.82 16.90 37.27
N ARG A 101 -47.43 18.01 36.85
CA ARG A 101 -47.88 19.09 37.73
C ARG A 101 -49.07 18.52 38.49
N GLU A 102 -48.86 18.12 39.74
CA GLU A 102 -49.93 17.77 40.66
C GLU A 102 -50.93 18.94 40.73
N LEU A 103 -52.14 18.75 40.20
CA LEU A 103 -53.26 19.62 40.50
C LEU A 103 -53.62 19.40 41.97
N LYS A 104 -53.20 20.32 42.84
CA LYS A 104 -53.77 20.42 44.19
C LYS A 104 -55.21 20.91 44.07
N LYS A 105 -56.14 19.96 44.24
CA LYS A 105 -57.51 20.21 44.68
C LYS A 105 -57.49 20.46 46.19
N GLY A 106 -58.27 21.44 46.66
CA GLY A 106 -58.53 21.68 48.09
C GLY A 106 -58.27 23.11 48.49
#